data_AF-A0A1V4WVA4-F1
#
_entry.id   AF-A0A1V4WVA4-F1
#
_cell.length_a   1.000
_cell.length_b   1.000
_cell.length_c   1.000
_cell.angle_alpha   90.00
_cell.angle_beta   90.00
_cell.angle_gamma   90.00
#
_symmetry.space_group_name_H-M   'P 1'
#
loop_
_entity.id
_entity.type
_entity.pdbx_description
1 polymer ?
#
loop_
_entity_poly.entity_id
_entity_poly.type
_entity_poly.pdbx_seq_one_letter_code
_entity_poly.pdbx_strand_id
1 'polypeptide(L)'
;MKAILAVIVCLSVFISANCIAAGENDLVVGQITASLEKKFKMLTGDKAFTNLGSKSGVIKGDILTVYHQSDTNRVEPIGECAVVEIYDSKSVCEIIEMSREVGLDTVTIKKMTYDDALLFPPIFALLTKVVEPYSPEKKIVVYVHEFFDEKHNITRFSEKIKREVNRVFFQKKRMKSAGKAISPAVFAYLPGEYNEYNKTIEDYLKRDRIDVIIAGTYRIVGDKVQLSFYKIDKNWEDIALDTTITAKPYAAMAAEVTVPYKERKKEKTVACDVVYKPVYHKTDSRDERNSIINYETQNNPILEYTLRRAEFNIVAPVDFSVRIDGNEIRFDKSHEFRIPLTTGNHEITASFKKGFYYNDTFLVALSEPNVVKKTATLSIDKPEDLVIEIEANPLPRKESIVFRMYRKVTRSTTVVKPVLKRETLTPVETFKD
;
A
#
# COMPACT_ATOMS: atom_id res chain seq x y z
N MET A 1 -28.17 4.56 39.50
CA MET A 1 -27.95 4.48 38.03
C MET A 1 -28.61 5.62 37.21
N LYS A 2 -29.15 6.69 37.82
CA LYS A 2 -29.64 7.88 37.08
C LYS A 2 -28.72 9.11 37.21
N ALA A 3 -27.88 9.15 38.26
CA ALA A 3 -26.93 10.24 38.48
C ALA A 3 -25.70 10.23 37.54
N ILE A 4 -25.26 9.04 37.09
CA ILE A 4 -24.07 8.91 36.21
C ILE A 4 -24.37 9.39 34.78
N LEU A 5 -25.62 9.26 34.32
CA LEU A 5 -26.03 9.78 33.00
C LEU A 5 -26.13 11.31 32.98
N ALA A 6 -26.53 11.94 34.09
CA ALA A 6 -26.60 13.39 34.19
C ALA A 6 -25.22 14.06 34.17
N VAL A 7 -24.19 13.39 34.73
CA VAL A 7 -22.81 13.91 34.73
C VAL A 7 -22.17 13.85 33.34
N ILE A 8 -22.50 12.84 32.52
CA ILE A 8 -22.02 12.72 31.13
C ILE A 8 -22.71 13.75 30.22
N VAL A 9 -24.01 14.01 30.43
CA VAL A 9 -24.73 15.05 29.68
C VAL A 9 -24.26 16.46 30.07
N CYS A 10 -24.00 16.73 31.35
CA CYS A 10 -23.42 18.02 31.77
C CYS A 10 -21.97 18.22 31.29
N LEU A 11 -21.13 17.18 31.21
CA LEU A 11 -19.79 17.32 30.62
C LEU A 11 -19.82 17.57 29.10
N SER A 12 -20.83 17.06 28.38
CA SER A 12 -20.98 17.31 26.93
C SER A 12 -21.54 18.69 26.58
N VAL A 13 -22.23 19.36 27.51
CA VAL A 13 -22.84 20.69 27.32
C VAL A 13 -21.88 21.84 27.71
N PHE A 14 -20.80 21.56 28.44
CA PHE A 14 -19.77 22.58 28.77
C PHE A 14 -18.67 22.75 27.71
N ILE A 15 -18.72 22.03 26.59
CA ILE A 15 -17.76 22.18 25.48
C ILE A 15 -18.19 23.29 24.49
N SER A 16 -19.40 23.85 24.63
CA SER A 16 -20.01 24.72 23.61
C SER A 16 -20.01 26.23 23.91
N ALA A 17 -19.03 26.77 24.64
CA ALA A 17 -18.93 28.22 24.84
C ALA A 17 -17.48 28.67 25.06
N ASN A 18 -16.68 28.64 23.99
CA ASN A 18 -15.63 29.62 23.67
C ASN A 18 -14.89 29.18 22.40
N CYS A 19 -15.57 29.26 21.26
CA CYS A 19 -14.93 29.09 19.96
C CYS A 19 -15.32 30.27 19.08
N ILE A 20 -14.73 31.42 19.41
CA ILE A 20 -14.70 32.61 18.56
C ILE A 20 -13.85 32.25 17.34
N ALA A 21 -14.41 32.51 16.16
CA ALA A 21 -13.76 32.36 14.86
C ALA A 21 -12.35 32.99 14.89
N ALA A 22 -11.34 32.19 14.54
CA ALA A 22 -9.95 32.59 14.62
C ALA A 22 -9.56 33.50 13.45
N GLY A 23 -8.97 34.66 13.75
CA GLY A 23 -8.24 35.46 12.77
C GLY A 23 -6.92 34.79 12.37
N GLU A 24 -6.35 35.20 11.25
CA GLU A 24 -5.21 34.55 10.56
C GLU A 24 -3.90 34.47 11.39
N ASN A 25 -3.83 35.18 12.53
CA ASN A 25 -2.69 35.24 13.45
C ASN A 25 -3.01 34.82 14.90
N ASP A 26 -4.09 34.05 15.15
CA ASP A 26 -4.38 33.55 16.49
C ASP A 26 -3.33 32.51 16.94
N LEU A 27 -2.58 32.86 17.98
CA LEU A 27 -1.70 31.94 18.71
C LEU A 27 -2.43 31.37 19.92
N VAL A 28 -2.29 30.07 20.15
CA VAL A 28 -2.61 29.46 21.44
C VAL A 28 -1.41 29.65 22.35
N VAL A 29 -1.68 30.15 23.56
CA VAL A 29 -0.66 30.58 24.52
C VAL A 29 -0.74 29.72 25.75
N GLY A 30 0.40 29.23 26.19
CA GLY A 30 0.56 28.53 27.45
C GLY A 30 1.86 28.92 28.13
N GLN A 31 2.23 28.13 29.13
CA GLN A 31 3.42 28.30 29.94
C GLN A 31 4.09 26.96 30.18
N ILE A 32 5.41 27.01 30.30
CA ILE A 32 6.19 25.94 30.92
C ILE A 32 5.95 26.00 32.42
N THR A 33 5.52 24.87 32.98
CA THR A 33 5.08 24.77 34.37
C THR A 33 6.11 24.09 35.27
N ALA A 34 6.96 23.22 34.71
CA ALA A 34 8.01 22.52 35.43
C ALA A 34 9.00 21.86 34.47
N SER A 35 10.22 21.60 34.95
CA SER A 35 11.16 20.64 34.36
C SER A 35 10.86 19.22 34.84
N LEU A 36 10.99 18.23 33.96
CA LEU A 36 10.90 16.81 34.33
C LEU A 36 11.97 16.43 35.36
N GLU A 37 13.16 17.02 35.25
CA GLU A 37 14.30 16.81 36.15
C GLU A 37 14.30 17.78 37.34
N LYS A 38 13.23 18.57 37.52
CA LYS A 38 13.09 19.59 38.59
C LYS A 38 14.17 20.68 38.57
N LYS A 39 14.80 20.92 37.43
CA LYS A 39 15.72 22.04 37.21
C LYS A 39 14.94 23.37 37.15
N PHE A 40 15.53 24.44 37.69
CA PHE A 40 14.98 25.81 37.58
C PHE A 40 15.17 26.41 36.19
N LYS A 41 16.27 26.03 35.53
CA LYS A 41 16.63 26.42 34.17
C LYS A 41 16.93 25.16 33.38
N MET A 42 16.30 25.04 32.24
CA MET A 42 16.40 23.92 31.31
C MET A 42 17.33 24.32 30.17
N LEU A 43 18.06 23.33 29.66
CA LEU A 43 18.96 23.43 28.50
C LEU A 43 18.44 22.58 27.34
N THR A 44 19.09 22.65 26.18
CA THR A 44 18.80 21.77 25.05
C THR A 44 18.88 20.30 25.46
N GLY A 45 17.87 19.52 25.11
CA GLY A 45 17.70 18.10 25.48
C GLY A 45 16.90 17.88 26.78
N ASP A 46 16.71 18.92 27.62
CA ASP A 46 15.89 18.81 28.81
C ASP A 46 14.39 18.73 28.45
N LYS A 47 13.62 18.01 29.27
CA LYS A 47 12.17 17.87 29.11
C LYS A 47 11.40 18.79 30.05
N ALA A 48 10.39 19.45 29.50
CA ALA A 48 9.55 20.43 30.17
C ALA A 48 8.07 20.02 30.12
N PHE A 49 7.34 20.29 31.20
CA PHE A 49 5.89 20.22 31.22
C PHE A 49 5.28 21.55 30.79
N THR A 50 4.35 21.51 29.84
CA THR A 50 3.57 22.69 29.45
C THR A 50 2.10 22.50 29.82
N ASN A 51 1.38 23.60 30.03
CA ASN A 51 -0.08 23.58 30.20
C ASN A 51 -0.85 23.62 28.85
N LEU A 52 -0.19 23.29 27.75
CA LEU A 52 -0.84 23.09 26.45
C LEU A 52 -1.03 21.60 26.20
N GLY A 53 -2.27 21.19 25.99
CA GLY A 53 -2.65 19.79 25.77
C GLY A 53 -3.38 19.56 24.45
N SER A 54 -3.97 18.38 24.30
CA SER A 54 -4.80 18.03 23.14
C SER A 54 -5.99 18.98 22.98
N LYS A 55 -6.58 19.47 24.10
CA LYS A 55 -7.64 20.50 24.07
C LYS A 55 -7.19 21.84 23.50
N SER A 56 -5.88 22.10 23.55
CA SER A 56 -5.25 23.29 22.95
C SER A 56 -4.91 23.09 21.47
N GLY A 57 -5.24 21.94 20.88
CA GLY A 57 -4.91 21.59 19.50
C GLY A 57 -3.48 21.07 19.32
N VAL A 58 -2.78 20.73 20.40
CA VAL A 58 -1.40 20.20 20.37
C VAL A 58 -1.41 18.69 20.12
N ILE A 59 -0.50 18.22 19.28
CA ILE A 59 -0.27 16.79 19.03
C ILE A 59 1.20 16.42 19.26
N LYS A 60 1.49 15.13 19.40
CA LYS A 60 2.86 14.61 19.44
C LYS A 60 3.64 15.03 18.19
N GLY A 61 4.86 15.52 18.37
CA GLY A 61 5.74 16.04 17.31
C GLY A 61 5.44 17.47 16.86
N ASP A 62 4.51 18.18 17.49
CA ASP A 62 4.40 19.63 17.30
C ASP A 62 5.63 20.34 17.88
N ILE A 63 6.00 21.46 17.26
CA ILE A 63 7.06 22.35 17.73
C ILE A 63 6.40 23.58 18.33
N LEU A 64 6.63 23.81 19.62
CA LEU A 64 6.20 24.98 20.37
C LEU A 64 7.30 26.04 20.34
N THR A 65 6.93 27.29 20.13
CA THR A 65 7.88 28.41 20.20
C THR A 65 7.90 28.96 21.62
N VAL A 66 9.09 29.13 22.19
CA VAL A 66 9.31 29.59 23.56
C VAL A 66 9.69 31.07 23.55
N TYR A 67 9.05 31.85 24.42
CA TYR A 67 9.31 33.27 24.64
C TYR A 67 9.58 33.51 26.11
N HIS A 68 10.53 34.41 26.41
CA HIS A 68 10.79 34.77 27.80
C HIS A 68 9.52 35.31 28.45
N GLN A 69 9.26 34.96 29.70
CA GLN A 69 8.04 35.37 30.43
C GLN A 69 7.78 36.89 30.43
N SER A 70 8.83 37.72 30.30
CA SER A 70 8.71 39.18 30.23
C SER A 70 8.38 39.72 28.84
N ASP A 71 8.52 38.92 27.78
CA ASP A 71 8.15 39.31 26.42
C ASP A 71 6.66 39.09 26.19
N THR A 72 5.86 40.06 26.64
CA THR A 72 4.39 40.02 26.51
C THR A 72 3.92 40.07 25.06
N ASN A 73 4.72 40.65 24.17
CA ASN A 73 4.39 40.86 22.76
C ASN A 73 4.84 39.68 21.88
N ARG A 74 5.68 38.79 22.40
CA ARG A 74 6.17 37.56 21.74
C ARG A 74 6.88 37.87 20.44
N VAL A 75 7.76 38.86 20.50
CA VAL A 75 8.52 39.36 19.34
C VAL A 75 9.83 38.58 19.21
N GLU A 76 10.46 38.21 20.32
CA GLU A 76 11.80 37.61 20.32
C GLU A 76 11.76 36.19 20.92
N PRO A 77 11.66 35.15 20.08
CA PRO A 77 11.67 33.78 20.56
C PRO A 77 13.04 33.44 21.17
N ILE A 78 13.02 32.79 22.34
CA ILE A 78 14.22 32.36 23.06
C ILE A 78 14.55 30.88 22.85
N GLY A 79 13.66 30.12 22.20
CA GLY A 79 13.89 28.72 21.88
C GLY A 79 12.69 28.02 21.26
N GLU A 80 12.85 26.72 21.00
CA GLU A 80 11.83 25.82 20.48
C GLU A 80 11.78 24.52 21.28
N CYS A 81 10.58 23.96 21.44
CA CYS A 81 10.34 22.72 22.18
C CYS A 81 9.50 21.74 21.36
N ALA A 82 10.00 20.51 21.15
CA ALA A 82 9.29 19.46 20.42
C ALA A 82 8.44 18.61 21.38
N VAL A 83 7.15 18.48 21.11
CA VAL A 83 6.23 17.70 21.96
C VAL A 83 6.50 16.20 21.81
N VAL A 84 6.85 15.55 22.92
CA VAL A 84 7.16 14.11 22.97
C VAL A 84 6.00 13.28 23.53
N GLU A 85 5.22 13.85 24.45
CA GLU A 85 4.01 13.25 25.02
C GLU A 85 2.89 14.28 25.15
N ILE A 86 1.64 13.82 25.03
CA ILE A 86 0.46 14.68 25.06
C ILE A 86 -0.61 14.11 26.00
N TYR A 87 -1.24 15.00 26.75
CA TYR A 87 -2.39 14.74 27.61
C TYR A 87 -3.47 15.79 27.32
N ASP A 88 -4.65 15.66 27.93
CA ASP A 88 -5.80 16.55 27.69
C ASP A 88 -5.48 18.05 27.83
N SER A 89 -4.83 18.42 28.93
CA SER A 89 -4.56 19.83 29.30
C SER A 89 -3.08 20.12 29.53
N LYS A 90 -2.19 19.17 29.21
CA LYS A 90 -0.75 19.32 29.39
C LYS A 90 0.01 18.51 28.34
N SER A 91 1.27 18.85 28.15
CA SER A 91 2.20 18.10 27.30
C SER A 91 3.57 18.02 27.93
N VAL A 92 4.35 17.03 27.51
CA VAL A 92 5.79 16.99 27.74
C VAL A 92 6.45 17.36 26.42
N CYS A 93 7.35 18.33 26.46
CA CYS A 93 8.12 18.72 25.30
C CYS A 93 9.62 18.72 25.65
N GLU A 94 10.46 18.44 24.67
CA GLU A 94 11.92 18.46 24.77
C GLU A 94 12.46 19.73 24.14
N ILE A 95 13.33 20.46 24.85
CA ILE A 95 13.93 21.69 24.29
C ILE A 95 14.90 21.29 23.18
N ILE A 96 14.63 21.72 21.95
CA ILE A 96 15.45 21.37 20.78
C ILE A 96 16.36 22.51 20.32
N GLU A 97 15.99 23.74 20.62
CA GLU A 97 16.75 24.94 20.25
C GLU A 97 16.58 26.01 21.33
N MET A 98 17.64 26.77 21.60
CA MET A 98 17.56 27.94 22.47
C MET A 98 18.66 28.96 22.20
N SER A 99 18.32 30.23 22.41
CA SER A 99 19.26 31.34 22.51
C SER A 99 19.51 31.77 23.96
N ARG A 100 18.64 31.37 24.90
CA ARG A 100 18.74 31.61 26.35
C ARG A 100 18.19 30.43 27.14
N GLU A 101 18.65 30.28 28.38
CA GLU A 101 18.15 29.26 29.30
C GLU A 101 16.64 29.41 29.55
N VAL A 102 15.92 28.31 29.37
CA VAL A 102 14.46 28.28 29.46
C VAL A 102 14.03 27.95 30.89
N GLY A 103 13.15 28.77 31.47
CA GLY A 103 12.56 28.55 32.80
C GLY A 103 11.05 28.30 32.71
N LEU A 104 10.30 28.98 33.57
CA LEU A 104 8.83 29.04 33.52
C LEU A 104 8.35 30.05 32.48
N ASP A 105 8.77 29.81 31.24
CA ASP A 105 8.60 30.74 30.12
C ASP A 105 7.29 30.50 29.36
N THR A 106 6.92 31.45 28.50
CA THR A 106 5.70 31.39 27.70
C THR A 106 5.93 30.49 26.49
N VAL A 107 4.98 29.61 26.20
CA VAL A 107 5.00 28.77 25.00
C VAL A 107 3.82 29.08 24.10
N THR A 108 4.03 29.07 22.79
CA THR A 108 2.96 29.29 21.83
C THR A 108 2.98 28.27 20.70
N ILE A 109 1.79 28.08 20.13
CA ILE A 109 1.59 27.32 18.89
C ILE A 109 0.50 28.01 18.08
N LYS A 110 0.57 27.87 16.75
CA LYS A 110 -0.49 28.36 15.86
C LYS A 110 -1.80 27.65 16.17
N LYS A 111 -2.89 28.41 16.35
CA LYS A 111 -4.23 27.86 16.54
C LYS A 111 -4.67 27.10 15.31
N MET A 112 -5.30 25.94 15.54
CA MET A 112 -5.87 25.13 14.47
C MET A 112 -7.10 25.83 13.88
N THR A 113 -7.15 25.92 12.56
CA THR A 113 -8.33 26.42 11.82
C THR A 113 -9.22 25.25 11.41
N TYR A 114 -10.53 25.47 11.41
CA TYR A 114 -11.55 24.52 10.98
C TYR A 114 -12.76 25.30 10.42
N ASP A 115 -13.47 24.70 9.47
CA ASP A 115 -14.72 25.23 8.91
C ASP A 115 -15.96 24.70 9.65
N ASP A 116 -15.84 23.57 10.35
CA ASP A 116 -16.97 22.90 10.98
C ASP A 116 -16.65 22.43 12.41
N ALA A 117 -17.27 23.10 13.38
CA ALA A 117 -17.05 22.86 14.81
C ALA A 117 -17.52 21.48 15.30
N LEU A 118 -18.47 20.83 14.60
CA LEU A 118 -18.96 19.51 14.99
C LEU A 118 -18.08 18.39 14.40
N LEU A 119 -17.47 18.62 13.23
CA LEU A 119 -16.53 17.69 12.61
C LEU A 119 -15.11 17.81 13.19
N PHE A 120 -14.72 18.99 13.68
CA PHE A 120 -13.36 19.22 14.17
C PHE A 120 -12.93 18.25 15.30
N PRO A 121 -13.69 18.06 16.40
CA PRO A 121 -13.26 17.19 17.49
C PRO A 121 -12.95 15.73 17.08
N PRO A 122 -13.83 15.02 16.35
CA PRO A 122 -13.51 13.65 15.94
C PRO A 122 -12.36 13.57 14.93
N ILE A 123 -12.23 14.55 14.02
CA ILE A 123 -11.10 14.61 13.07
C ILE A 123 -9.78 14.85 13.82
N PHE A 124 -9.78 15.70 14.85
CA PHE A 124 -8.60 15.94 15.67
C PHE A 124 -8.21 14.72 16.53
N ALA A 125 -9.20 13.98 17.04
CA ALA A 125 -8.97 12.70 17.70
C ALA A 125 -8.31 11.69 16.76
N LEU A 126 -8.79 11.58 15.51
CA LEU A 126 -8.18 10.75 14.48
C LEU A 126 -6.72 11.18 14.19
N LEU A 127 -6.46 12.48 14.04
CA LEU A 127 -5.11 13.01 13.83
C LEU A 127 -4.16 12.60 14.96
N THR A 128 -4.63 12.67 16.21
CA THR A 128 -3.85 12.26 17.39
C THR A 128 -3.48 10.78 17.31
N LYS A 129 -4.44 9.91 16.93
CA LYS A 129 -4.22 8.47 16.75
C LYS A 129 -3.27 8.14 15.60
N VAL A 130 -3.25 8.98 14.56
CA VAL A 130 -2.31 8.83 13.44
C VAL A 130 -0.88 9.11 13.87
N VAL A 131 -0.64 10.13 14.71
CA VAL A 131 0.74 10.53 15.08
C VAL A 131 1.30 9.79 16.30
N GLU A 132 0.44 9.23 17.15
CA GLU A 132 0.80 8.55 18.40
C GLU A 132 1.92 7.49 18.25
N PRO A 133 1.84 6.54 17.29
CA PRO A 133 2.85 5.47 17.18
C PRO A 133 4.16 5.92 16.51
N TYR A 134 4.20 7.09 15.89
CA TYR A 134 5.39 7.58 15.19
C TYR A 134 6.31 8.37 16.13
N SER A 135 7.62 8.29 15.89
CA SER A 135 8.59 9.17 16.54
C SER A 135 8.28 10.65 16.26
N PRO A 136 8.41 11.58 17.22
CA PRO A 136 8.01 12.99 17.08
C PRO A 136 8.52 13.70 15.81
N GLU A 137 9.76 13.42 15.41
CA GLU A 137 10.48 14.00 14.29
C GLU A 137 10.09 13.43 12.92
N LYS A 138 9.47 12.24 12.90
CA LYS A 138 9.15 11.55 11.65
C LYS A 138 8.01 12.26 10.92
N LYS A 139 8.27 12.65 9.67
CA LYS A 139 7.24 13.10 8.72
C LYS A 139 6.37 11.91 8.33
N ILE A 140 5.06 12.12 8.29
CA ILE A 140 4.07 11.07 8.01
C ILE A 140 3.36 11.44 6.70
N VAL A 141 3.47 10.56 5.71
CA VAL A 141 2.79 10.70 4.41
C VAL A 141 1.39 10.11 4.51
N VAL A 142 0.39 10.96 4.44
CA VAL A 142 -1.02 10.60 4.59
C VAL A 142 -1.78 10.77 3.28
N TYR A 143 -2.54 9.75 2.94
CA TYR A 143 -3.52 9.80 1.87
C TYR A 143 -4.94 9.83 2.45
N VAL A 144 -5.70 10.88 2.13
CA VAL A 144 -7.11 11.00 2.53
C VAL A 144 -7.97 10.47 1.38
N HIS A 145 -8.49 9.26 1.57
CA HIS A 145 -9.43 8.60 0.68
C HIS A 145 -10.83 9.23 0.80
N GLU A 146 -11.78 8.68 0.04
CA GLU A 146 -13.19 9.07 0.09
C GLU A 146 -13.90 8.58 1.35
N PHE A 147 -14.98 9.30 1.67
CA PHE A 147 -15.94 9.00 2.71
C PHE A 147 -17.26 8.57 2.08
N PHE A 148 -17.90 7.54 2.63
CA PHE A 148 -19.05 6.93 1.99
C PHE A 148 -20.30 6.96 2.86
N ASP A 149 -21.47 7.10 2.23
CA ASP A 149 -22.75 6.86 2.89
C ASP A 149 -22.98 5.35 3.12
N GLU A 150 -24.10 4.99 3.74
CA GLU A 150 -24.49 3.59 4.01
C GLU A 150 -24.70 2.73 2.74
N LYS A 151 -24.81 3.37 1.56
CA LYS A 151 -24.96 2.72 0.25
C LYS A 151 -23.68 2.81 -0.58
N HIS A 152 -22.56 3.19 0.04
CA HIS A 152 -21.25 3.36 -0.57
C HIS A 152 -21.14 4.49 -1.62
N ASN A 153 -22.06 5.45 -1.62
CA ASN A 153 -21.98 6.64 -2.48
C ASN A 153 -21.10 7.72 -1.85
N ILE A 154 -20.61 8.61 -2.70
CA ILE A 154 -20.02 9.89 -2.27
C ILE A 154 -21.12 10.95 -2.42
N THR A 155 -21.36 11.67 -1.33
CA THR A 155 -22.34 12.77 -1.30
C THR A 155 -21.63 14.10 -1.06
N ARG A 156 -22.36 15.19 -1.13
CA ARG A 156 -21.84 16.51 -0.74
C ARG A 156 -21.38 16.54 0.72
N PHE A 157 -21.99 15.75 1.60
CA PHE A 157 -21.52 15.62 2.98
C PHE A 157 -20.20 14.83 3.06
N SER A 158 -20.04 13.77 2.27
CA SER A 158 -18.76 13.06 2.12
C SER A 158 -17.61 13.99 1.75
N GLU A 159 -17.84 14.87 0.76
CA GLU A 159 -16.86 15.86 0.31
C GLU A 159 -16.53 16.89 1.38
N LYS A 160 -17.53 17.29 2.18
CA LYS A 160 -17.35 18.20 3.32
C LYS A 160 -16.48 17.55 4.41
N ILE A 161 -16.72 16.29 4.76
CA ILE A 161 -15.88 15.54 5.71
C ILE A 161 -14.44 15.48 5.19
N LYS A 162 -14.25 15.07 3.93
CA LYS A 162 -12.93 14.98 3.31
C LYS A 162 -12.18 16.30 3.31
N ARG A 163 -12.85 17.39 2.95
CA ARG A 163 -12.28 18.75 2.97
C ARG A 163 -11.81 19.11 4.37
N GLU A 164 -12.61 18.79 5.38
CA GLU A 164 -12.30 19.14 6.75
C GLU A 164 -11.15 18.31 7.34
N VAL A 165 -11.09 17.01 6.99
CA VAL A 165 -9.93 16.18 7.30
C VAL A 165 -8.66 16.76 6.67
N ASN A 166 -8.69 17.10 5.38
CA ASN A 166 -7.54 17.71 4.71
C ASN A 166 -7.12 19.03 5.38
N ARG A 167 -8.08 19.89 5.74
CA ARG A 167 -7.83 21.16 6.40
C ARG A 167 -7.15 20.95 7.74
N VAL A 168 -7.69 20.09 8.60
CA VAL A 168 -7.14 19.85 9.95
C VAL A 168 -5.78 19.16 9.87
N PHE A 169 -5.62 18.12 9.04
CA PHE A 169 -4.40 17.32 9.00
C PHE A 169 -3.19 18.11 8.46
N PHE A 170 -3.36 18.81 7.35
CA PHE A 170 -2.24 19.42 6.63
C PHE A 170 -1.84 20.81 7.15
N GLN A 171 -2.43 21.27 8.24
CA GLN A 171 -1.91 22.41 9.02
C GLN A 171 -0.67 22.04 9.85
N LYS A 172 -0.49 20.75 10.15
CA LYS A 172 0.62 20.27 10.98
C LYS A 172 1.87 20.03 10.14
N LYS A 173 3.00 20.65 10.53
CA LYS A 173 4.28 20.61 9.78
C LYS A 173 4.76 19.19 9.42
N ARG A 174 4.47 18.20 10.26
CA ARG A 174 4.90 16.81 10.08
C ARG A 174 3.98 15.98 9.17
N MET A 175 2.79 16.48 8.84
CA MET A 175 1.81 15.78 8.00
C MET A 175 2.03 16.17 6.53
N LYS A 176 2.31 15.18 5.69
CA LYS A 176 2.50 15.38 4.24
C LYS A 176 1.37 14.72 3.48
N SER A 177 0.78 15.44 2.53
CA SER A 177 -0.20 14.83 1.63
C SER A 177 0.50 13.94 0.61
N ALA A 178 -0.02 12.73 0.40
CA ALA A 178 0.38 11.85 -0.70
C ALA A 178 -0.10 12.35 -2.08
N GLY A 179 -0.99 13.36 -2.13
CA GLY A 179 -1.57 13.86 -3.37
C GLY A 179 -2.35 12.78 -4.14
N LYS A 180 -2.14 12.69 -5.46
CA LYS A 180 -2.79 11.68 -6.33
C LYS A 180 -1.97 10.40 -6.52
N ALA A 181 -0.86 10.24 -5.79
CA ALA A 181 0.13 9.19 -6.05
C ALA A 181 -0.25 7.82 -5.46
N ILE A 182 -1.55 7.47 -5.41
CA ILE A 182 -2.00 6.16 -4.93
C ILE A 182 -2.42 5.27 -6.09
N SER A 183 -2.12 3.98 -5.96
CA SER A 183 -2.54 2.99 -6.92
C SER A 183 -4.07 2.97 -7.10
N PRO A 184 -4.56 2.93 -8.35
CA PRO A 184 -5.98 2.80 -8.63
C PRO A 184 -6.65 1.57 -7.99
N ALA A 185 -5.85 0.54 -7.69
CA ALA A 185 -6.30 -0.69 -7.07
C ALA A 185 -6.79 -0.50 -5.63
N VAL A 186 -6.25 0.48 -4.90
CA VAL A 186 -6.69 0.78 -3.51
C VAL A 186 -8.15 1.20 -3.47
N PHE A 187 -8.65 1.88 -4.53
CA PHE A 187 -10.06 2.29 -4.62
C PHE A 187 -11.02 1.12 -4.84
N ALA A 188 -10.54 -0.11 -5.04
CA ALA A 188 -11.39 -1.29 -5.10
C ALA A 188 -11.81 -1.80 -3.71
N TYR A 189 -11.19 -1.28 -2.65
CA TYR A 189 -11.46 -1.67 -1.27
C TYR A 189 -12.26 -0.58 -0.57
N LEU A 190 -13.37 -0.97 0.06
CA LEU A 190 -14.20 -0.06 0.84
C LEU A 190 -13.69 0.07 2.29
N PRO A 191 -13.97 1.20 2.96
CA PRO A 191 -13.68 1.33 4.38
C PRO A 191 -14.41 0.30 5.22
N GLY A 192 -13.67 -0.39 6.08
CA GLY A 192 -14.13 -1.55 6.86
C GLY A 192 -13.76 -2.90 6.25
N GLU A 193 -13.57 -3.01 4.93
CA GLU A 193 -13.09 -4.25 4.30
C GLU A 193 -11.57 -4.45 4.44
N TYR A 194 -10.87 -3.41 4.89
CA TYR A 194 -9.41 -3.41 4.99
C TYR A 194 -8.90 -4.62 5.79
N ASN A 195 -9.50 -4.94 6.94
CA ASN A 195 -9.09 -6.08 7.78
C ASN A 195 -9.00 -7.42 7.03
N GLU A 196 -9.82 -7.65 6.01
CA GLU A 196 -9.80 -8.89 5.22
C GLU A 196 -8.66 -8.92 4.19
N TYR A 197 -8.12 -7.75 3.82
CA TYR A 197 -7.16 -7.54 2.74
C TYR A 197 -5.93 -6.73 3.17
N ASN A 198 -5.66 -6.66 4.49
CA ASN A 198 -4.63 -5.80 5.09
C ASN A 198 -3.27 -5.94 4.41
N LYS A 199 -2.83 -7.17 4.13
CA LYS A 199 -1.54 -7.41 3.48
C LYS A 199 -1.45 -6.78 2.08
N THR A 200 -2.52 -6.86 1.29
CA THR A 200 -2.56 -6.29 -0.07
C THR A 200 -2.54 -4.76 -0.03
N ILE A 201 -3.30 -4.16 0.89
CA ILE A 201 -3.33 -2.69 1.07
C ILE A 201 -1.99 -2.18 1.64
N GLU A 202 -1.38 -2.89 2.59
CA GLU A 202 -0.04 -2.59 3.09
C GLU A 202 1.02 -2.62 1.97
N ASP A 203 0.92 -3.58 1.05
CA ASP A 203 1.86 -3.67 -0.08
C ASP A 203 1.71 -2.49 -1.03
N TYR A 204 0.47 -2.02 -1.28
CA TYR A 204 0.24 -0.77 -1.99
C TYR A 204 0.80 0.44 -1.25
N LEU A 205 0.57 0.56 0.07
CA LEU A 205 1.14 1.61 0.90
C LEU A 205 2.67 1.65 0.84
N LYS A 206 3.32 0.47 0.93
CA LYS A 206 4.78 0.31 0.81
C LYS A 206 5.29 0.76 -0.55
N ARG A 207 4.66 0.29 -1.63
CA ARG A 207 5.03 0.63 -3.01
C ARG A 207 4.88 2.11 -3.30
N ASP A 208 3.76 2.69 -2.88
CA ASP A 208 3.39 4.07 -3.18
C ASP A 208 4.00 5.07 -2.17
N ARG A 209 4.80 4.58 -1.21
CA ARG A 209 5.48 5.36 -0.15
C ARG A 209 4.51 6.20 0.68
N ILE A 210 3.35 5.61 0.98
CA ILE A 210 2.32 6.19 1.85
C ILE A 210 2.44 5.52 3.22
N ASP A 211 2.43 6.31 4.29
CA ASP A 211 2.49 5.78 5.66
C ASP A 211 1.09 5.41 6.17
N VAL A 212 0.09 6.25 5.89
CA VAL A 212 -1.28 6.09 6.42
C VAL A 212 -2.34 6.44 5.37
N ILE A 213 -3.37 5.61 5.24
CA ILE A 213 -4.64 5.95 4.57
C ILE A 213 -5.67 6.33 5.62
N ILE A 214 -6.42 7.38 5.32
CA ILE A 214 -7.59 7.80 6.08
C ILE A 214 -8.82 7.68 5.20
N ALA A 215 -9.84 6.98 5.68
CA ALA A 215 -11.12 6.85 5.01
C ALA A 215 -12.26 6.86 6.03
N GLY A 216 -13.51 6.76 5.57
CA GLY A 216 -14.62 6.68 6.50
C GLY A 216 -15.94 6.29 5.87
N THR A 217 -16.88 5.94 6.73
CA THR A 217 -18.29 5.74 6.40
C THR A 217 -19.16 6.56 7.34
N TYR A 218 -20.38 6.88 6.92
CA TYR A 218 -21.37 7.44 7.81
C TYR A 218 -22.77 6.97 7.46
N ARG A 219 -23.66 7.04 8.45
CA ARG A 219 -25.10 6.82 8.27
C ARG A 219 -25.91 7.77 9.13
N ILE A 220 -27.10 8.12 8.65
CA ILE A 220 -28.03 8.97 9.39
C ILE A 220 -29.03 8.08 10.10
N VAL A 221 -29.08 8.16 11.43
CA VAL A 221 -30.02 7.42 12.27
C VAL A 221 -30.78 8.43 13.10
N GLY A 222 -32.02 8.72 12.69
CA GLY A 222 -32.86 9.74 13.34
C GLY A 222 -32.24 11.14 13.24
N ASP A 223 -31.97 11.76 14.38
CA ASP A 223 -31.40 13.11 14.50
C ASP A 223 -29.86 13.13 14.55
N LYS A 224 -29.21 11.99 14.31
CA LYS A 224 -27.77 11.79 14.47
C LYS A 224 -27.12 11.24 13.21
N VAL A 225 -25.90 11.70 12.94
CA VAL A 225 -24.97 11.10 11.99
C VAL A 225 -24.00 10.25 12.79
N GLN A 226 -23.98 8.95 12.52
CA GLN A 226 -22.93 8.05 13.00
C GLN A 226 -21.80 8.07 11.97
N LEU A 227 -20.60 8.47 12.38
CA LEU A 227 -19.42 8.47 11.51
C LEU A 227 -18.40 7.46 12.04
N SER A 228 -17.79 6.72 11.12
CA SER A 228 -16.69 5.80 11.38
C SER A 228 -15.49 6.26 10.56
N PHE A 229 -14.42 6.65 11.23
CA PHE A 229 -13.14 6.96 10.60
C PHE A 229 -12.23 5.74 10.65
N TYR A 230 -11.59 5.41 9.53
CA TYR A 230 -10.62 4.33 9.45
C TYR A 230 -9.23 4.90 9.20
N LYS A 231 -8.28 4.52 10.06
CA LYS A 231 -6.84 4.67 9.87
C LYS A 231 -6.31 3.31 9.43
N ILE A 232 -5.75 3.22 8.23
CA ILE A 232 -4.96 2.07 7.79
C ILE A 232 -3.50 2.48 7.76
N ASP A 233 -2.65 1.75 8.48
CA ASP A 233 -1.25 2.10 8.66
C ASP A 233 -0.33 1.04 8.06
N LYS A 234 0.75 1.49 7.41
CA LYS A 234 1.73 0.61 6.79
C LYS A 234 2.49 -0.28 7.79
N ASN A 235 2.73 0.19 9.01
CA ASN A 235 3.60 -0.48 9.98
C ASN A 235 2.94 -0.72 11.35
N TRP A 236 1.80 -0.10 11.61
CA TRP A 236 1.12 -0.12 12.91
C TRP A 236 -0.31 -0.63 12.77
N GLU A 237 -0.98 -0.83 13.89
CA GLU A 237 -2.37 -1.30 13.90
C GLU A 237 -3.32 -0.33 13.20
N ASP A 238 -4.28 -0.93 12.51
CA ASP A 238 -5.42 -0.24 11.93
C ASP A 238 -6.42 0.12 13.03
N ILE A 239 -7.02 1.30 12.91
CA ILE A 239 -7.93 1.83 13.93
C ILE A 239 -9.23 2.26 13.25
N ALA A 240 -10.36 1.81 13.80
CA ALA A 240 -11.67 2.37 13.54
C ALA A 240 -12.05 3.29 14.72
N LEU A 241 -12.37 4.55 14.41
CA LEU A 241 -12.84 5.53 15.38
C LEU A 241 -14.30 5.89 15.05
N ASP A 242 -15.21 5.37 15.87
CA ASP A 242 -16.63 5.64 15.76
C ASP A 242 -17.03 6.85 16.59
N THR A 243 -17.87 7.71 16.01
CA THR A 243 -18.38 8.91 16.66
C THR A 243 -19.82 9.19 16.24
N THR A 244 -20.46 10.12 16.94
CA THR A 244 -21.82 10.56 16.63
C THR A 244 -21.95 12.06 16.78
N ILE A 245 -22.49 12.71 15.74
CA ILE A 245 -22.77 14.15 15.72
C ILE A 245 -24.23 14.41 15.36
N THR A 246 -24.73 15.63 15.57
CA THR A 246 -26.10 15.99 15.17
C THR A 246 -26.24 16.00 13.64
N ALA A 247 -27.35 15.44 13.13
CA ALA A 247 -27.61 15.35 11.70
C ALA A 247 -28.20 16.61 11.08
N LYS A 248 -28.83 17.48 11.89
CA LYS A 248 -29.60 18.64 11.43
C LYS A 248 -28.82 19.54 10.44
N PRO A 249 -27.53 19.84 10.64
CA PRO A 249 -26.75 20.66 9.70
C PRO A 249 -26.40 19.94 8.38
N TYR A 250 -26.51 18.61 8.32
CA TYR A 250 -25.92 17.80 7.24
C TYR A 250 -26.95 17.05 6.40
N ALA A 251 -28.20 16.93 6.86
CA ALA A 251 -29.22 16.11 6.21
C ALA A 251 -29.38 16.40 4.69
N ALA A 252 -29.44 17.67 4.30
CA ALA A 252 -29.54 18.04 2.89
C ALA A 252 -28.29 17.65 2.08
N MET A 253 -27.09 17.86 2.64
CA MET A 253 -25.83 17.50 1.98
C MET A 253 -25.64 15.98 1.88
N ALA A 254 -26.13 15.23 2.86
CA ALA A 254 -26.07 13.78 2.86
C ALA A 254 -27.07 13.15 1.85
N ALA A 255 -28.15 13.85 1.50
CA ALA A 255 -29.09 13.41 0.48
C ALA A 255 -28.59 13.68 -0.96
N GLU A 256 -27.69 14.64 -1.14
CA GLU A 256 -27.15 15.06 -2.44
C GLU A 256 -25.97 14.15 -2.85
N VAL A 257 -26.26 13.07 -3.59
CA VAL A 257 -25.25 12.16 -4.15
C VAL A 257 -24.46 12.84 -5.27
N THR A 258 -23.15 12.96 -5.10
CA THR A 258 -22.23 13.55 -6.10
C THR A 258 -21.57 12.49 -6.97
N VAL A 259 -21.21 11.34 -6.39
CA VAL A 259 -20.69 10.18 -7.13
C VAL A 259 -21.42 8.92 -6.67
N PRO A 260 -22.23 8.29 -7.53
CA PRO A 260 -22.89 7.03 -7.19
C PRO A 260 -21.88 5.90 -7.05
N TYR A 261 -22.18 4.95 -6.18
CA TYR A 261 -21.35 3.77 -5.99
C TYR A 261 -21.23 2.98 -7.30
N LYS A 262 -19.99 2.63 -7.64
CA LYS A 262 -19.69 1.69 -8.72
C LYS A 262 -18.68 0.69 -8.20
N GLU A 263 -19.11 -0.56 -8.10
CA GLU A 263 -18.23 -1.65 -7.69
C GLU A 263 -17.02 -1.73 -8.62
N ARG A 264 -15.83 -1.74 -8.01
CA ARG A 264 -14.56 -1.93 -8.72
C ARG A 264 -14.07 -3.35 -8.43
N LYS A 265 -13.61 -4.04 -9.47
CA LYS A 265 -13.03 -5.38 -9.31
C LYS A 265 -11.75 -5.28 -8.49
N LYS A 266 -11.68 -6.03 -7.39
CA LYS A 266 -10.48 -6.14 -6.53
C LYS A 266 -9.40 -6.94 -7.25
N GLU A 267 -8.16 -6.46 -7.21
CA GLU A 267 -7.02 -7.22 -7.71
C GLU A 267 -6.83 -8.47 -6.87
N LYS A 268 -6.85 -9.65 -7.50
CA LYS A 268 -6.59 -10.93 -6.83
C LYS A 268 -5.31 -11.53 -7.37
N THR A 269 -4.49 -12.09 -6.48
CA THR A 269 -3.29 -12.83 -6.90
C THR A 269 -3.71 -14.20 -7.44
N VAL A 270 -3.23 -14.53 -8.64
CA VAL A 270 -3.34 -15.85 -9.25
C VAL A 270 -1.96 -16.48 -9.35
N ALA A 271 -1.90 -17.80 -9.19
CA ALA A 271 -0.69 -18.51 -9.56
C ALA A 271 -0.67 -18.73 -11.09
N CYS A 272 0.46 -18.42 -11.69
CA CYS A 272 0.72 -18.65 -13.10
C CYS A 272 1.93 -19.55 -13.26
N ASP A 273 1.76 -20.71 -13.89
CA ASP A 273 2.86 -21.58 -14.28
C ASP A 273 3.32 -21.21 -15.69
N VAL A 274 4.56 -20.77 -15.83
CA VAL A 274 5.18 -20.46 -17.13
C VAL A 274 5.97 -21.67 -17.57
N VAL A 275 5.61 -22.26 -18.71
CA VAL A 275 6.18 -23.48 -19.26
C VAL A 275 6.92 -23.19 -20.56
N TYR A 276 8.20 -23.53 -20.61
CA TYR A 276 9.05 -23.38 -21.79
C TYR A 276 9.05 -24.67 -22.63
N LYS A 277 8.72 -24.57 -23.93
CA LYS A 277 8.74 -25.67 -24.90
C LYS A 277 9.73 -25.37 -26.05
N PRO A 278 11.00 -25.78 -25.94
CA PRO A 278 11.96 -25.65 -27.04
C PRO A 278 11.63 -26.61 -28.19
N VAL A 279 11.67 -26.13 -29.43
CA VAL A 279 11.63 -26.98 -30.63
C VAL A 279 13.05 -27.26 -31.10
N TYR A 280 13.43 -28.53 -31.09
CA TYR A 280 14.68 -29.01 -31.67
C TYR A 280 14.40 -29.49 -33.10
N HIS A 281 14.97 -28.80 -34.09
CA HIS A 281 14.82 -29.18 -35.49
C HIS A 281 16.07 -29.89 -35.98
N LYS A 282 15.94 -31.15 -36.40
CA LYS A 282 17.01 -31.88 -37.06
C LYS A 282 16.88 -31.71 -38.57
N THR A 283 17.97 -31.34 -39.23
CA THR A 283 17.99 -31.22 -40.70
C THR A 283 18.12 -32.59 -41.34
N ASP A 284 17.25 -32.90 -42.28
CA ASP A 284 17.19 -34.22 -42.93
C ASP A 284 18.04 -34.28 -44.21
N SER A 285 18.43 -33.13 -44.76
CA SER A 285 19.22 -33.05 -46.00
C SER A 285 20.19 -31.86 -46.05
N ARG A 286 21.20 -31.98 -46.92
CA ARG A 286 22.13 -30.89 -47.21
C ARG A 286 21.43 -29.67 -47.84
N ASP A 287 20.40 -29.91 -48.64
CA ASP A 287 19.64 -28.85 -49.31
C ASP A 287 18.80 -28.04 -48.32
N GLU A 288 18.19 -28.71 -47.34
CA GLU A 288 17.49 -28.04 -46.23
C GLU A 288 18.47 -27.20 -45.40
N ARG A 289 19.63 -27.76 -45.07
CA ARG A 289 20.69 -27.03 -44.34
C ARG A 289 21.11 -25.78 -45.10
N ASN A 290 21.34 -25.88 -46.41
CA ASN A 290 21.69 -24.73 -47.26
C ASN A 290 20.55 -23.71 -47.31
N SER A 291 19.29 -24.15 -47.35
CA SER A 291 18.14 -23.23 -47.30
C SER A 291 18.06 -22.46 -45.98
N ILE A 292 18.37 -23.09 -44.85
CA ILE A 292 18.43 -22.42 -43.55
C ILE A 292 19.57 -21.40 -43.54
N ILE A 293 20.77 -21.80 -43.98
CA ILE A 293 21.93 -20.90 -44.06
C ILE A 293 21.58 -19.67 -44.90
N ASN A 294 21.06 -19.85 -46.11
CA ASN A 294 20.73 -18.74 -47.01
C ASN A 294 19.70 -17.78 -46.41
N TYR A 295 18.72 -18.30 -45.63
CA TYR A 295 17.74 -17.47 -44.96
C TYR A 295 18.36 -16.65 -43.84
N GLU A 296 19.16 -17.29 -42.96
CA GLU A 296 19.73 -16.63 -41.79
C GLU A 296 20.84 -15.63 -42.14
N THR A 297 21.53 -15.83 -43.27
CA THR A 297 22.66 -14.98 -43.63
C THR A 297 22.27 -13.71 -44.36
N GLN A 298 21.13 -13.70 -45.09
CA GLN A 298 20.68 -12.54 -45.88
C GLN A 298 21.82 -11.87 -46.69
N ASN A 299 22.69 -12.67 -47.31
CA ASN A 299 23.90 -12.25 -48.04
C ASN A 299 25.05 -11.69 -47.18
N ASN A 300 25.13 -12.01 -45.89
CA ASN A 300 26.30 -11.75 -45.06
C ASN A 300 27.37 -12.84 -45.28
N PRO A 301 28.49 -12.54 -45.97
CA PRO A 301 29.47 -13.55 -46.37
C PRO A 301 30.25 -14.13 -45.19
N ILE A 302 30.44 -13.35 -44.11
CA ILE A 302 31.14 -13.80 -42.91
C ILE A 302 30.28 -14.82 -42.17
N LEU A 303 29.01 -14.49 -41.95
CA LEU A 303 28.07 -15.39 -41.26
C LEU A 303 27.82 -16.66 -42.07
N GLU A 304 27.72 -16.54 -43.40
CA GLU A 304 27.56 -17.68 -44.29
C GLU A 304 28.76 -18.63 -44.24
N TYR A 305 29.98 -18.09 -44.28
CA TYR A 305 31.19 -18.89 -44.13
C TYR A 305 31.22 -19.63 -42.79
N THR A 306 30.86 -18.95 -41.69
CA THR A 306 30.79 -19.55 -40.35
C THR A 306 29.78 -20.71 -40.29
N LEU A 307 28.55 -20.51 -40.77
CA LEU A 307 27.51 -21.54 -40.72
C LEU A 307 27.80 -22.72 -41.65
N ARG A 308 28.40 -22.49 -42.83
CA ARG A 308 28.81 -23.56 -43.75
C ARG A 308 29.90 -24.44 -43.15
N ARG A 309 30.85 -23.86 -42.41
CA ARG A 309 31.95 -24.60 -41.74
C ARG A 309 31.49 -25.36 -40.48
N ALA A 310 30.42 -24.90 -39.84
CA ALA A 310 29.92 -25.50 -38.61
C ALA A 310 29.36 -26.92 -38.80
N GLU A 311 29.01 -27.32 -40.03
CA GLU A 311 28.45 -28.65 -40.36
C GLU A 311 27.23 -29.08 -39.52
N PHE A 312 26.50 -28.12 -38.95
CA PHE A 312 25.38 -28.38 -38.05
C PHE A 312 24.32 -29.32 -38.66
N ASN A 313 23.69 -30.11 -37.80
CA ASN A 313 22.56 -30.97 -38.15
C ASN A 313 21.33 -30.73 -37.26
N ILE A 314 21.44 -29.90 -36.23
CA ILE A 314 20.33 -29.51 -35.34
C ILE A 314 20.33 -27.97 -35.19
N VAL A 315 19.13 -27.39 -35.20
CA VAL A 315 18.87 -25.98 -34.88
C VAL A 315 17.90 -25.93 -33.70
N ALA A 316 18.25 -25.16 -32.67
CA ALA A 316 17.49 -25.09 -31.41
C ALA A 316 17.52 -23.67 -30.82
N PRO A 317 16.52 -23.27 -30.02
CA PRO A 317 16.56 -22.02 -29.26
C PRO A 317 17.57 -22.10 -28.11
N VAL A 318 18.40 -21.06 -27.97
CA VAL A 318 19.37 -20.90 -26.87
C VAL A 318 19.24 -19.51 -26.25
N ASP A 319 19.78 -19.30 -25.05
CA ASP A 319 19.65 -18.05 -24.28
C ASP A 319 18.19 -17.59 -24.15
N PHE A 320 17.27 -18.54 -23.90
CA PHE A 320 15.85 -18.23 -23.75
C PHE A 320 15.61 -17.40 -22.50
N SER A 321 14.91 -16.27 -22.64
CA SER A 321 14.53 -15.40 -21.55
C SER A 321 13.08 -14.96 -21.67
N VAL A 322 12.40 -14.84 -20.53
CA VAL A 322 11.03 -14.32 -20.45
C VAL A 322 11.04 -13.15 -19.47
N ARG A 323 10.38 -12.06 -19.85
CA ARG A 323 10.12 -10.92 -18.97
C ARG A 323 8.62 -10.72 -18.84
N ILE A 324 8.14 -10.63 -17.60
CA ILE A 324 6.74 -10.33 -17.29
C ILE A 324 6.71 -9.07 -16.44
N ASP A 325 6.08 -8.01 -16.97
CA ASP A 325 6.05 -6.66 -16.38
C ASP A 325 7.45 -6.13 -15.99
N GLY A 326 8.46 -6.47 -16.81
CA GLY A 326 9.85 -6.09 -16.59
C GLY A 326 10.66 -7.03 -15.68
N ASN A 327 10.02 -8.00 -15.01
CA ASN A 327 10.72 -9.00 -14.19
C ASN A 327 11.23 -10.15 -15.06
N GLU A 328 12.53 -10.41 -15.04
CA GLU A 328 13.18 -11.47 -15.82
C GLU A 328 13.06 -12.84 -15.14
N ILE A 329 12.60 -13.83 -15.89
CA ILE A 329 12.48 -15.24 -15.51
C ILE A 329 13.51 -16.01 -16.33
N ARG A 330 14.44 -16.66 -15.62
CA ARG A 330 15.47 -17.50 -16.24
C ARG A 330 15.16 -18.98 -16.00
N PHE A 331 15.17 -19.74 -17.09
CA PHE A 331 14.91 -21.18 -17.09
C PHE A 331 16.24 -21.93 -17.03
N ASP A 332 16.95 -21.82 -15.89
CA ASP A 332 18.33 -22.33 -15.79
C ASP A 332 18.41 -23.87 -15.86
N LYS A 333 17.43 -24.58 -15.25
CA LYS A 333 17.35 -26.06 -15.19
C LYS A 333 15.93 -26.63 -15.17
N SER A 334 14.92 -25.78 -15.03
CA SER A 334 13.51 -26.16 -15.04
C SER A 334 12.87 -25.65 -16.31
N HIS A 335 11.92 -26.42 -16.87
CA HIS A 335 11.08 -25.98 -17.97
C HIS A 335 9.78 -25.33 -17.48
N GLU A 336 9.54 -25.32 -16.17
CA GLU A 336 8.35 -24.75 -15.54
C GLU A 336 8.75 -23.82 -14.39
N PHE A 337 8.10 -22.66 -14.32
CA PHE A 337 8.33 -21.69 -13.27
C PHE A 337 7.01 -21.08 -12.80
N ARG A 338 6.74 -21.15 -11.50
CA ARG A 338 5.49 -20.64 -10.91
C ARG A 338 5.69 -19.23 -10.39
N ILE A 339 4.89 -18.28 -10.88
CA ILE A 339 4.90 -16.88 -10.46
C ILE A 339 3.52 -16.43 -9.97
N PRO A 340 3.45 -15.51 -9.00
CA PRO A 340 2.21 -14.80 -8.69
C PRO A 340 1.98 -13.69 -9.72
N LEU A 341 0.80 -13.66 -10.34
CA LEU A 341 0.31 -12.53 -11.14
C LEU A 341 -0.93 -11.92 -10.49
N THR A 342 -1.26 -10.67 -10.80
CA THR A 342 -2.52 -10.05 -10.35
C THR A 342 -3.59 -10.20 -11.43
N THR A 343 -4.86 -9.99 -11.10
CA THR A 343 -5.90 -9.83 -12.14
C THR A 343 -5.70 -8.47 -12.81
N GLY A 344 -5.58 -8.43 -14.14
CA GLY A 344 -5.27 -7.21 -14.87
C GLY A 344 -4.56 -7.50 -16.19
N ASN A 345 -3.93 -6.47 -16.77
CA ASN A 345 -3.14 -6.61 -17.99
C ASN A 345 -1.65 -6.72 -17.64
N HIS A 346 -0.99 -7.74 -18.17
CA HIS A 346 0.43 -8.01 -17.99
C HIS A 346 1.14 -8.02 -19.35
N GLU A 347 2.33 -7.45 -19.43
CA GLU A 347 3.16 -7.52 -20.63
C GLU A 347 4.14 -8.68 -20.51
N ILE A 348 4.07 -9.62 -21.45
CA ILE A 348 4.96 -10.77 -21.54
C ILE A 348 5.85 -10.61 -22.76
N THR A 349 7.16 -10.58 -22.55
CA THR A 349 8.16 -10.54 -23.61
C THR A 349 9.02 -11.79 -23.52
N ALA A 350 9.05 -12.60 -24.56
CA ALA A 350 9.96 -13.74 -24.68
C ALA A 350 11.00 -13.48 -25.77
N SER A 351 12.21 -13.95 -25.55
CA SER A 351 13.28 -13.89 -26.55
C SER A 351 14.21 -15.10 -26.47
N PHE A 352 14.85 -15.41 -27.60
CA PHE A 352 15.91 -16.41 -27.69
C PHE A 352 16.85 -16.11 -28.86
N LYS A 353 18.01 -16.75 -28.86
CA LYS A 353 18.96 -16.81 -29.98
C LYS A 353 18.87 -18.16 -30.68
N LYS A 354 19.06 -18.18 -31.99
CA LYS A 354 19.15 -19.44 -32.74
C LYS A 354 20.52 -20.06 -32.51
N GLY A 355 20.55 -21.26 -31.94
CA GLY A 355 21.74 -22.07 -31.72
C GLY A 355 21.82 -23.21 -32.74
N PHE A 356 23.04 -23.49 -33.20
CA PHE A 356 23.36 -24.55 -34.14
C PHE A 356 24.21 -25.61 -33.46
N TYR A 357 23.87 -26.87 -33.68
CA TYR A 357 24.47 -28.03 -33.04
C TYR A 357 24.86 -29.09 -34.07
N TYR A 358 25.89 -29.86 -33.74
CA TYR A 358 26.20 -31.12 -34.40
C TYR A 358 26.00 -32.25 -33.39
N ASN A 359 24.94 -33.03 -33.59
CA ASN A 359 24.40 -33.94 -32.58
C ASN A 359 24.16 -33.15 -31.28
N ASP A 360 24.82 -33.51 -30.19
CA ASP A 360 24.66 -32.82 -28.90
C ASP A 360 25.69 -31.71 -28.66
N THR A 361 26.62 -31.49 -29.60
CA THR A 361 27.69 -30.50 -29.45
C THR A 361 27.22 -29.13 -29.95
N PHE A 362 27.18 -28.14 -29.06
CA PHE A 362 26.92 -26.74 -29.41
C PHE A 362 28.06 -26.17 -30.25
N LEU A 363 27.71 -25.48 -31.34
CA LEU A 363 28.70 -24.93 -32.28
C LEU A 363 28.70 -23.41 -32.25
N VAL A 364 27.54 -22.79 -32.52
CA VAL A 364 27.43 -21.34 -32.66
C VAL A 364 26.01 -20.88 -32.36
N ALA A 365 25.87 -19.69 -31.77
CA ALA A 365 24.60 -18.98 -31.64
C ALA A 365 24.65 -17.67 -32.41
N LEU A 366 23.55 -17.30 -33.06
CA LEU A 366 23.44 -16.00 -33.73
C LEU A 366 23.27 -14.90 -32.68
N SER A 367 24.18 -13.92 -32.72
CA SER A 367 24.11 -12.72 -31.90
C SER A 367 23.24 -11.65 -32.56
N GLU A 368 23.03 -10.50 -31.91
CA GLU A 368 22.29 -9.36 -32.47
C GLU A 368 22.80 -9.00 -33.89
N PRO A 369 21.92 -8.67 -34.84
CA PRO A 369 20.47 -8.41 -34.69
C PRO A 369 19.57 -9.66 -34.77
N ASN A 370 20.12 -10.87 -34.86
CA ASN A 370 19.36 -12.11 -35.12
C ASN A 370 18.64 -12.71 -33.89
N VAL A 371 18.44 -11.90 -32.83
CA VAL A 371 17.70 -12.31 -31.64
C VAL A 371 16.21 -12.30 -31.96
N VAL A 372 15.55 -13.44 -31.76
CA VAL A 372 14.09 -13.54 -31.91
C VAL A 372 13.44 -12.97 -30.67
N LYS A 373 12.50 -12.04 -30.82
CA LYS A 373 11.75 -11.43 -29.73
C LYS A 373 10.26 -11.32 -30.09
N LYS A 374 9.38 -11.66 -29.16
CA LYS A 374 7.93 -11.47 -29.29
C LYS A 374 7.36 -10.96 -27.96
N THR A 375 6.51 -9.94 -28.05
CA THR A 375 5.79 -9.36 -26.91
C THR A 375 4.30 -9.59 -27.08
N ALA A 376 3.62 -9.97 -26.00
CA ALA A 376 2.18 -10.21 -25.94
C ALA A 376 1.59 -9.59 -24.66
N THR A 377 0.33 -9.20 -24.72
CA THR A 377 -0.42 -8.70 -23.55
C THR A 377 -1.35 -9.79 -23.04
N LEU A 378 -1.17 -10.18 -21.78
CA LEU A 378 -2.02 -11.12 -21.05
C LEU A 378 -3.06 -10.33 -20.26
N SER A 379 -4.35 -10.61 -20.49
CA SER A 379 -5.44 -10.05 -19.68
C SER A 379 -6.05 -11.13 -18.77
N ILE A 380 -6.01 -10.92 -17.45
CA ILE A 380 -6.49 -11.84 -16.42
C ILE A 380 -7.76 -11.26 -15.79
N ASP A 381 -8.91 -11.70 -16.27
CA ASP A 381 -10.22 -11.23 -15.77
C ASP A 381 -10.72 -11.98 -14.54
N LYS A 382 -10.24 -13.22 -14.32
CA LYS A 382 -10.71 -14.12 -13.27
C LYS A 382 -9.55 -14.66 -12.45
N PRO A 383 -9.73 -14.83 -11.14
CA PRO A 383 -8.71 -15.32 -10.23
C PRO A 383 -8.55 -16.86 -10.32
N GLU A 384 -8.20 -17.37 -11.49
CA GLU A 384 -8.01 -18.80 -11.73
C GLU A 384 -6.52 -19.07 -11.97
N ASP A 385 -6.03 -20.24 -11.54
CA ASP A 385 -4.64 -20.65 -11.83
C ASP A 385 -4.46 -20.79 -13.35
N LEU A 386 -3.40 -20.15 -13.87
CA LEU A 386 -3.11 -20.07 -15.30
C LEU A 386 -1.84 -20.84 -15.64
N VAL A 387 -1.79 -21.34 -16.87
CA VAL A 387 -0.57 -21.87 -17.47
C VAL A 387 -0.29 -21.10 -18.75
N ILE A 388 0.94 -20.57 -18.87
CA ILE A 388 1.46 -19.91 -20.07
C ILE A 388 2.51 -20.83 -20.66
N GLU A 389 2.17 -21.50 -21.75
CA GLU A 389 3.15 -22.23 -22.55
C GLU A 389 3.77 -21.31 -23.60
N ILE A 390 5.10 -21.30 -23.64
CA ILE A 390 5.88 -20.54 -24.62
C ILE A 390 6.65 -21.54 -25.46
N GLU A 391 6.17 -21.74 -26.69
CA GLU A 391 6.85 -22.57 -27.69
C GLU A 391 7.86 -21.69 -28.45
N ALA A 392 9.14 -22.06 -28.41
CA ALA A 392 10.21 -21.37 -29.11
C ALA A 392 10.67 -22.21 -30.31
N ASN A 393 10.40 -21.71 -31.51
CA ASN A 393 10.72 -22.37 -32.76
C ASN A 393 11.84 -21.61 -33.50
N PRO A 394 13.01 -22.21 -33.70
CA PRO A 394 14.14 -21.53 -34.33
C PRO A 394 14.00 -21.43 -35.86
N LEU A 395 12.99 -22.06 -36.46
CA LEU A 395 12.85 -22.12 -37.91
C LEU A 395 12.25 -20.84 -38.51
N PRO A 396 12.72 -20.43 -39.70
CA PRO A 396 12.37 -19.15 -40.30
C PRO A 396 10.99 -19.05 -40.94
N ARG A 397 10.36 -20.19 -41.29
CA ARG A 397 9.06 -20.23 -41.99
C ARG A 397 7.87 -20.48 -41.07
N LYS A 398 8.11 -20.64 -39.76
CA LYS A 398 7.08 -20.83 -38.73
C LYS A 398 7.12 -19.64 -37.77
N GLU A 399 6.02 -19.39 -37.07
CA GLU A 399 6.04 -18.44 -35.95
C GLU A 399 7.12 -18.85 -34.95
N SER A 400 8.10 -17.98 -34.74
CA SER A 400 9.28 -18.33 -33.96
C SER A 400 9.02 -18.36 -32.45
N ILE A 401 8.00 -17.65 -31.96
CA ILE A 401 7.52 -17.73 -30.59
C ILE A 401 6.00 -17.82 -30.62
N VAL A 402 5.43 -18.83 -29.97
CA VAL A 402 3.97 -19.00 -29.82
C VAL A 402 3.61 -19.04 -28.35
N PHE A 403 2.72 -18.15 -27.93
CA PHE A 403 2.14 -18.14 -26.59
C PHE A 403 0.84 -18.93 -26.62
N ARG A 404 0.71 -19.96 -25.77
CA ARG A 404 -0.56 -20.66 -25.52
C ARG A 404 -0.92 -20.50 -24.06
N MET A 405 -2.16 -20.11 -23.81
CA MET A 405 -2.67 -19.85 -22.47
C MET A 405 -3.87 -20.73 -22.20
N TYR A 406 -3.90 -21.35 -21.04
CA TYR A 406 -5.06 -22.13 -20.60
C TYR A 406 -5.17 -22.13 -19.08
N ARG A 407 -6.37 -22.46 -18.61
CA ARG A 407 -6.68 -22.60 -17.18
C ARG A 407 -6.13 -23.92 -16.67
N LYS A 408 -5.51 -23.91 -15.49
CA LYS A 408 -5.03 -25.14 -14.85
C LYS A 408 -6.23 -25.96 -14.39
N VAL A 409 -6.58 -26.99 -15.15
CA VAL A 409 -7.62 -27.95 -14.75
C VAL A 409 -7.00 -28.92 -13.74
N THR A 410 -7.25 -28.71 -12.45
CA THR A 410 -6.92 -29.69 -11.41
C THR A 410 -7.78 -30.94 -11.60
N ARG A 411 -7.33 -31.90 -12.42
CA ARG A 411 -7.74 -33.29 -12.22
C ARG A 411 -7.06 -33.77 -10.96
N SER A 412 -7.73 -33.65 -9.81
CA SER A 412 -7.31 -34.37 -8.61
C SER A 412 -7.47 -35.87 -8.90
N THR A 413 -6.39 -36.53 -9.32
CA THR A 413 -6.31 -37.98 -9.18
C THR A 413 -6.13 -38.24 -7.69
N THR A 414 -7.25 -38.49 -7.01
CA THR A 414 -7.24 -39.10 -5.68
C THR A 414 -6.59 -40.48 -5.85
N VAL A 415 -5.28 -40.57 -5.65
CA VAL A 415 -4.60 -41.84 -5.51
C VAL A 415 -5.08 -42.42 -4.19
N VAL A 416 -6.12 -43.26 -4.26
CA VAL A 416 -6.56 -44.08 -3.14
C VAL A 416 -5.43 -45.09 -2.90
N LYS A 417 -4.58 -44.81 -1.91
CA LYS A 417 -3.62 -45.81 -1.42
C LYS A 417 -4.42 -47.01 -0.91
N PRO A 418 -4.14 -48.25 -1.35
CA PRO A 418 -4.82 -49.41 -0.82
C PRO A 418 -4.54 -49.54 0.68
N VAL A 419 -5.60 -49.63 1.47
CA VAL A 419 -5.52 -49.92 2.90
C VAL A 419 -5.22 -51.42 3.02
N LEU A 420 -3.99 -51.76 3.39
CA LEU A 420 -3.65 -53.12 3.80
C LEU A 420 -4.39 -53.42 5.11
N LYS A 421 -5.49 -54.19 5.03
CA LYS A 421 -6.11 -54.80 6.21
C LYS A 421 -5.11 -55.80 6.80
N ARG A 422 -4.53 -55.48 7.95
CA ARG A 422 -3.94 -56.50 8.84
C ARG A 422 -5.08 -57.37 9.34
N GLU A 423 -5.12 -58.63 8.88
CA GLU A 423 -5.93 -59.65 9.53
C GLU A 423 -5.51 -59.73 11.01
N THR A 424 -6.41 -59.30 11.87
CA THR A 424 -6.29 -59.49 13.31
C THR A 424 -6.79 -60.90 13.57
N LEU A 425 -5.88 -61.81 13.89
CA LEU A 425 -6.21 -63.16 14.37
C LEU A 425 -7.12 -63.02 15.59
N THR A 426 -8.37 -63.45 15.46
CA THR A 426 -9.29 -63.59 16.59
C THR A 426 -8.88 -64.83 17.37
N PRO A 427 -8.56 -64.73 18.67
CA PRO A 427 -8.29 -65.90 19.48
C PRO A 427 -9.59 -66.68 19.68
N VAL A 428 -9.57 -67.95 19.30
CA VAL A 428 -10.66 -68.91 19.56
C VAL A 428 -10.51 -69.39 21.00
N GLU A 429 -11.43 -69.02 21.88
CA GLU A 429 -11.56 -69.65 23.19
C GLU A 429 -12.23 -71.02 23.04
N THR A 430 -11.46 -72.08 23.29
CA THR A 430 -11.97 -73.45 23.42
C THR A 430 -12.33 -73.73 24.87
N PHE A 431 -13.62 -73.94 25.14
CA PHE A 431 -14.07 -74.57 26.38
C PHE A 431 -14.06 -76.10 26.18
N LYS A 432 -13.31 -76.81 27.03
CA LYS A 432 -13.46 -78.24 27.29
C LYS A 432 -14.23 -78.38 28.60
N ASP A 433 -15.16 -79.34 28.64
CA ASP A 433 -15.74 -79.84 29.90
C ASP A 433 -14.68 -80.35 30.87
#